data_AF-A0A2W7AII3-F1
#
_entry.id   AF-A0A2W7AII3-F1
#
_cell.length_a   1.000
_cell.length_b   1.000
_cell.length_c   1.000
_cell.angle_alpha   90.00
_cell.angle_beta   90.00
_cell.angle_gamma   90.00
#
_symmetry.space_group_name_H-M   'P 1'
#
loop_
_entity.id
_entity.type
_entity.pdbx_description
1 polymer ?
#
loop_
_entity_poly.entity_id
_entity_poly.type
_entity_poly.pdbx_seq_one_letter_code
_entity_poly.pdbx_strand_id
1 'polypeptide(L)'
;LPNLPPGLRHYPLKPLLGQLGYVALRGVGFCLVLSAVTPLATSAWPSTISAFSLAWLGGLVVPGAPGGLGVFEAIALSLLQGQLSAAVVLSAVVLYRVVSTLAEALGAALATFDQRLSSTLK
;
A
#
# COMPACT_ATOMS: atom_id res chain seq x y z
N LEU A 1 30.67 29.42 -1.50
CA LEU A 1 30.24 28.18 -0.82
C LEU A 1 29.99 27.12 -1.90
N PRO A 2 30.89 26.15 -2.13
CA PRO A 2 30.87 25.32 -3.33
C PRO A 2 30.02 24.04 -3.25
N ASN A 3 29.21 23.85 -2.18
CA ASN A 3 28.52 22.57 -1.91
C ASN A 3 27.01 22.73 -1.65
N LEU A 4 26.30 23.55 -2.44
CA LEU A 4 24.84 23.54 -2.38
C LEU A 4 24.31 22.27 -3.08
N PRO A 5 23.36 21.52 -2.49
CA PRO A 5 22.75 20.37 -3.14
C PRO A 5 22.16 20.79 -4.49
N PRO A 6 22.19 19.92 -5.52
CA PRO A 6 21.63 20.24 -6.83
C PRO A 6 20.18 20.67 -6.67
N GLY A 7 19.89 21.94 -6.99
CA GLY A 7 18.55 22.50 -6.90
C GLY A 7 17.60 21.73 -7.81
N LEU A 8 16.42 21.36 -7.30
CA LEU A 8 15.34 20.76 -8.07
C LEU A 8 14.90 21.74 -9.18
N ARG A 9 15.39 21.50 -10.40
CA ARG A 9 15.16 22.39 -11.55
C ARG A 9 13.72 22.32 -12.07
N HIS A 10 13.04 21.20 -11.84
CA HIS A 10 11.64 20.96 -12.21
C HIS A 10 10.96 20.09 -11.14
N TYR A 11 9.68 20.37 -10.88
CA TYR A 11 8.89 19.53 -9.98
C TYR A 11 8.69 18.14 -10.61
N PRO A 12 9.01 17.04 -9.92
CA PRO A 12 8.93 15.69 -10.47
C PRO A 12 7.47 15.17 -10.46
N LEU A 13 6.62 15.75 -11.31
CA LEU A 13 5.21 15.39 -11.41
C LEU A 13 5.01 13.93 -11.87
N LYS A 14 5.88 13.42 -12.74
CA LYS A 14 5.81 12.04 -13.25
C LYS A 14 5.96 11.00 -12.11
N PRO A 15 7.00 11.07 -11.25
CA PRO A 15 7.07 10.22 -10.05
C PRO A 15 5.88 10.35 -9.10
N LEU A 16 5.39 11.57 -8.88
CA LEU A 16 4.23 11.83 -8.02
C LEU A 16 2.97 11.09 -8.52
N LEU A 17 2.68 11.20 -9.82
CA LEU A 17 1.55 10.50 -10.43
C LEU A 17 1.71 8.97 -10.34
N GLY A 18 2.93 8.46 -10.52
CA GLY A 18 3.21 7.03 -10.35
C GLY A 18 2.95 6.55 -8.92
N GLN A 19 3.35 7.34 -7.92
CA GLN A 19 3.12 7.02 -6.51
C GLN A 19 1.64 7.08 -6.13
N LEU A 20 0.90 8.06 -6.64
CA LEU A 20 -0.56 8.14 -6.45
C LEU A 20 -1.26 6.92 -7.06
N GLY A 21 -0.88 6.52 -8.28
CA GLY A 21 -1.41 5.32 -8.93
C GLY A 21 -1.08 4.04 -8.15
N TYR A 22 0.14 3.93 -7.62
CA TYR A 22 0.55 2.80 -6.79
C TYR A 22 -0.27 2.69 -5.49
N VAL A 23 -0.44 3.80 -4.77
CA VAL A 23 -1.25 3.84 -3.54
C VAL A 23 -2.71 3.53 -3.83
N ALA A 24 -3.27 4.08 -4.92
CA ALA A 24 -4.64 3.80 -5.33
C ALA A 24 -4.85 2.31 -5.67
N LEU A 25 -3.92 1.69 -6.41
CA LEU A 25 -3.97 0.27 -6.73
C LEU A 25 -3.90 -0.59 -5.47
N ARG A 26 -3.03 -0.23 -4.52
CA ARG A 26 -2.97 -0.88 -3.20
C ARG A 26 -4.27 -0.71 -2.41
N GLY A 27 -4.88 0.46 -2.44
CA GLY A 27 -6.18 0.73 -1.84
C GLY A 27 -7.30 -0.13 -2.44
N VAL A 28 -7.30 -0.33 -3.76
CA VAL A 28 -8.23 -1.26 -4.43
C VAL A 28 -8.02 -2.69 -3.94
N GLY A 29 -6.77 -3.14 -3.82
CA GLY A 29 -6.45 -4.44 -3.24
C GLY A 29 -6.98 -4.59 -1.81
N PHE A 30 -6.89 -3.53 -1.00
CA PHE A 30 -7.46 -3.52 0.35
C PHE A 30 -8.98 -3.60 0.35
N CYS A 31 -9.67 -2.89 -0.55
CA CYS A 31 -11.13 -3.01 -0.73
C CYS A 31 -11.55 -4.42 -1.13
N LEU A 32 -10.79 -5.11 -1.98
CA LEU A 32 -11.06 -6.49 -2.35
C LEU A 32 -10.93 -7.44 -1.16
N VAL A 33 -9.88 -7.27 -0.35
CA VAL A 33 -9.69 -8.06 0.88
C VAL A 33 -10.82 -7.79 1.88
N LEU A 34 -11.19 -6.52 2.08
CA LEU A 34 -12.32 -6.13 2.91
C LEU A 34 -13.61 -6.78 2.43
N SER A 35 -13.88 -6.75 1.11
CA SER A 35 -15.05 -7.35 0.50
C SER A 35 -15.10 -8.87 0.69
N ALA A 36 -13.96 -9.54 0.83
CA ALA A 36 -13.86 -10.96 1.13
C ALA A 36 -14.12 -11.28 2.62
N VAL A 37 -13.80 -10.35 3.54
CA VAL A 37 -14.07 -10.49 4.97
C VAL A 37 -15.50 -10.11 5.32
N THR A 38 -16.04 -9.06 4.69
CA THR A 38 -17.40 -8.56 4.90
C THR A 38 -17.95 -7.96 3.61
N PRO A 39 -19.24 -8.15 3.27
CA PRO A 39 -19.82 -7.51 2.09
C PRO A 39 -19.73 -5.98 2.18
N LEU A 40 -18.90 -5.38 1.32
CA LEU A 40 -18.70 -3.93 1.24
C LEU A 40 -19.45 -3.36 0.03
N ALA A 41 -20.33 -2.39 0.25
CA ALA A 41 -21.00 -1.69 -0.83
C ALA A 41 -19.98 -0.93 -1.71
N THR A 42 -20.19 -0.92 -3.03
CA THR A 42 -19.31 -0.22 -3.98
C THR A 42 -19.24 1.29 -3.74
N SER A 43 -20.29 1.88 -3.15
CA SER A 43 -20.31 3.29 -2.72
C SER A 43 -19.31 3.60 -1.60
N ALA A 44 -18.89 2.61 -0.81
CA ALA A 44 -17.91 2.75 0.26
C ALA A 44 -16.45 2.56 -0.21
N TRP A 45 -16.22 2.23 -1.49
CA TRP A 45 -14.87 2.04 -2.01
C TRP A 45 -14.06 3.35 -1.99
N PRO A 46 -14.57 4.51 -2.46
CA PRO A 46 -13.81 5.75 -2.44
C PRO A 46 -13.40 6.17 -1.01
N SER A 47 -14.31 6.02 -0.03
CA SER A 47 -14.01 6.34 1.37
C SER A 47 -12.97 5.38 1.96
N THR A 48 -13.08 4.09 1.66
CA THR A 48 -12.14 3.05 2.11
C THR A 48 -10.74 3.25 1.50
N ILE A 49 -10.65 3.54 0.21
CA ILE A 49 -9.37 3.84 -0.48
C ILE A 49 -8.72 5.10 0.12
N SER A 50 -9.52 6.12 0.42
CA SER A 50 -9.04 7.35 1.06
C SER A 50 -8.50 7.07 2.47
N ALA A 51 -9.24 6.31 3.27
CA ALA A 51 -8.81 5.91 4.61
C ALA A 51 -7.54 5.06 4.59
N PHE A 52 -7.46 4.09 3.68
CA PHE A 52 -6.26 3.27 3.45
C PHE A 52 -5.06 4.13 3.07
N SER A 53 -5.25 5.08 2.15
CA SER A 53 -4.17 5.95 1.67
C SER A 53 -3.59 6.80 2.82
N LEU A 54 -4.45 7.37 3.66
CA LEU A 54 -4.02 8.14 4.83
C LEU A 54 -3.34 7.27 5.89
N ALA A 55 -3.87 6.08 6.16
CA ALA A 55 -3.26 5.12 7.08
C ALA A 55 -1.87 4.67 6.57
N TRP A 56 -1.75 4.39 5.27
CA TRP A 56 -0.49 4.01 4.64
C TRP A 56 0.55 5.13 4.71
N LEU A 57 0.14 6.37 4.42
CA LEU A 57 0.99 7.54 4.58
C LEU A 57 1.42 7.74 6.03
N GLY A 58 0.51 7.61 7.00
CA GLY A 58 0.83 7.71 8.42
C GLY A 58 1.83 6.66 8.89
N GLY A 59 1.76 5.44 8.33
CA GLY A 59 2.75 4.38 8.56
C GLY A 59 4.16 4.71 8.07
N LEU A 60 4.32 5.64 7.11
CA LEU A 60 5.63 6.13 6.64
C LEU A 60 6.22 7.24 7.51
N VAL A 61 5.38 7.98 8.25
CA VAL A 61 5.79 9.16 9.03
C VAL A 61 6.50 8.76 10.34
N VAL A 62 6.29 7.55 10.84
CA VAL A 62 6.87 7.08 12.09
C VAL A 62 8.10 6.21 11.82
N PRO A 63 9.33 6.79 11.75
CA PRO A 63 10.54 6.02 11.61
C PRO A 63 10.74 5.18 12.88
N GLY A 64 10.89 3.85 12.71
CA GLY A 64 11.15 2.93 13.82
C GLY A 64 10.00 1.99 14.19
N ALA A 65 8.79 2.20 13.66
CA ALA A 65 7.77 1.15 13.65
C ALA A 65 8.04 0.22 12.45
N PRO A 66 8.54 -1.02 12.65
CA PRO A 66 8.81 -1.93 11.54
C PRO A 66 7.54 -2.10 10.69
N GLY A 67 7.60 -1.70 9.42
CA GLY A 67 6.47 -1.82 8.47
C GLY A 67 5.19 -1.06 8.86
N GLY A 68 5.27 -0.04 9.70
CA GLY A 68 4.12 0.74 10.16
C GLY A 68 3.17 0.00 11.12
N LEU A 69 3.65 -1.09 11.76
CA LEU A 69 2.89 -1.86 12.75
C LEU A 69 2.46 -0.97 13.94
N GLY A 70 1.17 -0.92 14.19
CA GLY A 70 0.52 -0.10 15.22
C GLY A 70 -0.04 1.21 14.70
N VAL A 71 0.73 1.95 13.89
CA VAL A 71 0.31 3.27 13.36
C VAL A 71 -0.70 3.14 12.24
N PHE A 72 -0.45 2.23 11.30
CA PHE A 72 -1.38 1.97 10.21
C PHE A 72 -2.73 1.49 10.75
N GLU A 73 -2.70 0.55 11.71
CA GLU A 73 -3.87 0.00 12.35
C GLU A 73 -4.63 1.05 13.15
N ALA A 74 -3.95 1.90 13.93
CA ALA A 74 -4.58 2.96 14.69
C ALA A 74 -5.30 3.99 13.80
N ILE A 75 -4.67 4.39 12.67
CA ILE A 75 -5.27 5.33 11.73
C ILE A 75 -6.41 4.66 10.95
N ALA A 76 -6.24 3.40 10.50
CA ALA A 76 -7.29 2.67 9.81
C ALA A 76 -8.52 2.49 10.71
N LEU A 77 -8.33 2.13 11.98
CA LEU A 77 -9.41 2.01 12.96
C LEU A 77 -10.09 3.36 13.21
N SER A 78 -9.33 4.44 13.41
CA SER A 78 -9.94 5.75 13.68
C SER A 78 -10.74 6.30 12.49
N LEU A 79 -10.33 6.01 11.26
CA LEU A 79 -11.02 6.44 10.04
C LEU A 79 -12.20 5.53 9.66
N LEU A 80 -12.18 4.24 10.05
CA LEU A 80 -13.21 3.26 9.67
C LEU A 80 -14.16 2.86 10.80
N GLN A 81 -13.92 3.27 12.06
CA GLN A 81 -14.72 2.89 13.24
C GLN A 81 -16.23 3.15 13.12
N GLY A 82 -16.65 4.11 12.30
CA GLY A 82 -18.08 4.42 12.06
C GLY A 82 -18.74 3.55 10.97
N GLN A 83 -17.96 2.76 10.24
CA GLN A 83 -18.42 1.94 9.11
C GLN A 83 -18.18 0.44 9.35
N LEU A 84 -17.10 0.09 10.04
CA LEU A 84 -16.64 -1.28 10.23
C LEU A 84 -16.23 -1.50 11.67
N SER A 85 -16.47 -2.72 12.18
CA SER A 85 -15.99 -3.10 13.51
C SER A 85 -14.47 -3.23 13.52
N ALA A 86 -13.86 -2.97 14.67
CA ALA A 86 -12.41 -3.07 14.83
C ALA A 86 -11.88 -4.47 14.45
N ALA A 87 -12.64 -5.52 14.77
CA ALA A 87 -12.29 -6.89 14.41
C ALA A 87 -12.21 -7.10 12.89
N VAL A 88 -13.16 -6.55 12.13
CA VAL A 88 -13.17 -6.64 10.66
C VAL A 88 -11.99 -5.89 10.06
N VAL A 89 -11.74 -4.66 10.52
CA VAL A 89 -10.62 -3.84 10.03
C VAL A 89 -9.30 -4.56 10.28
N LEU A 90 -9.02 -4.99 11.51
CA LEU A 90 -7.77 -5.68 11.85
C LEU A 90 -7.59 -6.99 11.08
N SER A 91 -8.65 -7.79 10.94
CA SER A 91 -8.62 -9.02 10.14
C SER A 91 -8.28 -8.73 8.68
N ALA A 92 -8.90 -7.71 8.09
CA ALA A 92 -8.62 -7.28 6.73
C ALA A 92 -7.19 -6.75 6.57
N VAL A 93 -6.66 -6.00 7.54
CA VAL A 93 -5.26 -5.51 7.51
C VAL A 93 -4.28 -6.68 7.50
N VAL A 94 -4.45 -7.65 8.38
CA VAL A 94 -3.58 -8.84 8.45
C VAL A 94 -3.64 -9.61 7.13
N LEU A 95 -4.85 -9.89 6.63
CA LEU A 95 -5.04 -10.62 5.37
C LEU A 95 -4.45 -9.85 4.18
N TYR A 96 -4.63 -8.53 4.15
CA TYR A 96 -4.07 -7.68 3.11
C TYR A 96 -2.54 -7.72 3.10
N ARG A 97 -1.89 -7.71 4.26
CA ARG A 97 -0.43 -7.86 4.36
C ARG A 97 0.04 -9.20 3.80
N VAL A 98 -0.67 -10.29 4.09
CA VAL A 98 -0.36 -11.62 3.52
C VAL A 98 -0.49 -11.59 1.99
N VAL A 99 -1.61 -11.10 1.47
CA VAL A 99 -1.85 -11.02 0.02
C VAL A 99 -0.80 -10.15 -0.68
N SER A 100 -0.50 -8.97 -0.12
CA SER A 100 0.50 -8.05 -0.69
C SER A 100 1.91 -8.66 -0.66
N THR A 101 2.29 -9.33 0.42
CA THR A 101 3.61 -9.97 0.55
C THR A 101 3.75 -11.13 -0.44
N LEU A 102 2.69 -11.93 -0.60
CA LEU A 102 2.65 -13.00 -1.59
C LEU A 102 2.75 -12.45 -3.02
N ALA A 103 2.05 -11.35 -3.33
CA ALA A 103 2.14 -10.71 -4.64
C ALA A 103 3.56 -10.23 -4.95
N GLU A 104 4.25 -9.62 -3.98
CA GLU A 104 5.64 -9.18 -4.13
C GLU A 104 6.60 -10.37 -4.28
N ALA A 105 6.42 -11.42 -3.47
CA ALA A 105 7.23 -12.63 -3.56
C ALA A 105 7.08 -13.35 -4.91
N LEU A 106 5.85 -13.44 -5.42
CA LEU A 106 5.57 -13.99 -6.76
C LEU A 106 6.17 -13.13 -7.86
N GLY A 107 6.05 -11.80 -7.76
CA GLY A 107 6.67 -10.87 -8.70
C GLY A 107 8.19 -11.05 -8.75
N ALA A 108 8.85 -11.17 -7.59
CA ALA A 108 10.28 -11.45 -7.50
C ALA A 108 10.64 -12.84 -8.07
N ALA A 109 9.83 -13.86 -7.78
CA ALA A 109 10.03 -15.21 -8.31
C ALA A 109 9.94 -15.24 -9.85
N LEU A 110 8.94 -14.58 -10.43
CA LEU A 110 8.79 -14.47 -11.89
C LEU A 110 9.96 -13.72 -12.53
N ALA A 111 10.38 -12.60 -11.94
CA ALA A 111 11.52 -11.83 -12.45
C ALA A 111 12.83 -12.63 -12.42
N THR A 112 13.06 -13.42 -11.37
CA THR A 112 14.25 -14.29 -11.29
C THR A 112 14.19 -15.46 -12.27
N PHE A 113 13.00 -16.01 -12.54
CA PHE A 113 12.82 -17.06 -13.54
C PHE A 113 13.09 -16.56 -14.96
N ASP A 114 12.58 -15.37 -15.29
CA ASP A 114 12.80 -14.72 -16.59
C ASP A 114 14.28 -14.41 -16.84
N GLN A 115 14.99 -13.92 -15.82
CA GLN A 115 16.43 -13.68 -15.91
C GLN A 115 17.23 -14.97 -16.12
N ARG A 116 16.88 -16.06 -15.43
CA ARG A 116 17.55 -17.37 -15.59
C ARG A 116 17.32 -17.96 -16.97
N LEU A 117 16.12 -17.83 -17.52
CA LEU A 117 15.80 -18.30 -18.87
C LEU A 117 16.60 -17.51 -19.91
N SER A 118 16.62 -16.18 -19.77
CA SER A 118 17.36 -15.28 -20.67
C SER A 118 18.88 -15.47 -20.60
N SER A 119 19.44 -15.82 -19.44
CA SER A 119 20.86 -16.13 -19.30
C SER A 119 21.26 -17.49 -19.86
N THR A 120 20.30 -18.43 -20.01
CA THR A 120 20.56 -19.78 -20.54
C THR A 120 20.46 -19.82 -22.07
N LEU A 121 19.73 -18.87 -22.68
CA LEU A 121 19.55 -18.75 -24.13
C LEU A 121 20.62 -17.90 -24.83
N LYS A 122 21.53 -17.27 -24.07
CA LYS A 122 22.75 -16.60 -24.58
C LYS A 122 23.94 -17.54 -24.45
#